data_AF-X1RIZ2-F1
#
_entry.id   AF-X1RIZ2-F1
#
_cell.length_a   1.000
_cell.length_b   1.000
_cell.length_c   1.000
_cell.angle_alpha   90.00
_cell.angle_beta   90.00
_cell.angle_gamma   90.00
#
_symmetry.space_group_name_H-M   'P 1'
#
loop_
_entity.id
_entity.type
_entity.pdbx_description
1 polymer ?
#
loop_
_entity_poly.entity_id
_entity_poly.type
_entity_poly.pdbx_seq_one_letter_code
_entity_poly.pdbx_strand_id
1 'polypeptide(L)'
;MLEFALALKSIGERKIDYFNTHGTGTVLNDETEYNVIRKIFGNKKNQPVINSTKGILGHTIGASGALEIAVTALSIHKARVHANLTEDPFADLNLPLDTLDLEINYALSTSYGFGGHNSAVLLKNYTNN
;
A
#
# COMPACT_ATOMS: atom_id res chain seq x y z
N MET A 1 -6.70 -5.24 9.99
CA MET A 1 -7.98 -4.65 9.50
C MET A 1 -8.45 -3.45 10.32
N LEU A 2 -8.45 -3.51 11.66
CA LEU A 2 -8.81 -2.34 12.51
C LEU A 2 -7.86 -1.14 12.30
N GLU A 3 -6.54 -1.35 12.38
CA GLU A 3 -5.57 -0.26 12.19
C GLU A 3 -5.70 0.44 10.83
N PHE A 4 -5.94 -0.33 9.78
CA PHE A 4 -6.22 0.19 8.45
C PHE A 4 -7.44 1.12 8.44
N ALA A 5 -8.55 0.70 9.06
CA ALA A 5 -9.76 1.51 9.14
C ALA A 5 -9.54 2.78 9.99
N LEU A 6 -8.77 2.70 11.08
CA LEU A 6 -8.41 3.85 11.90
C LEU A 6 -7.54 4.85 11.12
N ALA A 7 -6.56 4.36 10.36
CA ALA A 7 -5.74 5.18 9.49
C ALA A 7 -6.59 5.93 8.45
N LEU A 8 -7.52 5.26 7.79
CA LEU A 8 -8.45 5.91 6.85
C LEU A 8 -9.35 6.93 7.54
N LYS A 9 -9.87 6.63 8.73
CA LYS A 9 -10.71 7.57 9.49
C LYS A 9 -9.97 8.87 9.82
N SER A 10 -8.65 8.82 10.01
CA SER A 10 -7.84 10.01 10.33
C SER A 10 -7.82 11.07 9.23
N ILE A 11 -8.15 10.71 7.98
CA ILE A 11 -8.19 11.65 6.86
C ILE A 11 -9.60 12.05 6.42
N GLY A 12 -10.65 11.48 7.02
CA GLY A 12 -12.04 11.76 6.66
C GLY A 12 -12.39 11.26 5.25
N GLU A 13 -13.02 12.10 4.43
CA GLU A 13 -13.43 11.75 3.06
C GLU A 13 -12.31 11.90 2.01
N ARG A 14 -11.09 12.25 2.44
CA ARG A 14 -9.95 12.35 1.54
C ARG A 14 -9.58 10.97 1.00
N LYS A 15 -9.08 10.96 -0.24
CA LYS A 15 -8.66 9.74 -0.92
C LYS A 15 -7.23 9.39 -0.57
N ILE A 16 -6.94 8.08 -0.59
CA ILE A 16 -5.58 7.56 -0.64
C ILE A 16 -5.20 7.51 -2.12
N ASP A 17 -4.04 8.05 -2.47
CA ASP A 17 -3.53 8.04 -3.85
C ASP A 17 -2.67 6.79 -4.09
N TYR A 18 -1.93 6.38 -3.06
CA TYR A 18 -0.97 5.28 -3.12
C TYR A 18 -1.06 4.35 -1.89
N PHE A 19 -1.05 3.05 -2.11
CA PHE A 19 -1.06 2.04 -1.04
C PHE A 19 0.06 1.00 -1.26
N ASN A 20 1.06 1.02 -0.37
CA ASN A 20 2.10 0.00 -0.25
C ASN A 20 1.61 -1.10 0.71
N THR A 21 1.18 -2.23 0.17
CA THR A 21 0.58 -3.32 0.94
C THR A 21 1.64 -4.11 1.70
N HIS A 22 1.18 -5.00 2.59
CA HIS A 22 2.11 -5.94 3.20
C HIS A 22 2.60 -6.95 2.14
N GLY A 23 1.71 -7.49 1.31
CA GLY A 23 2.00 -8.20 0.05
C GLY A 23 3.19 -9.15 0.12
N THR A 24 3.03 -10.25 0.85
CA THR A 24 4.13 -11.21 1.11
C THR A 24 4.35 -12.20 -0.02
N GLY A 25 3.43 -12.27 -0.99
CA GLY A 25 3.40 -13.32 -2.00
C GLY A 25 2.82 -14.64 -1.48
N THR A 26 2.39 -14.69 -0.21
CA THR A 26 1.71 -15.87 0.33
C THR A 26 0.23 -15.79 0.01
N VAL A 27 -0.32 -16.88 -0.57
CA VAL A 27 -1.69 -16.92 -1.10
C VAL A 27 -2.71 -16.41 -0.08
N LEU A 28 -2.66 -16.93 1.15
CA LEU A 28 -3.64 -16.59 2.19
C LEU A 28 -3.56 -15.13 2.65
N ASN A 29 -2.35 -14.59 2.83
CA ASN A 29 -2.19 -13.20 3.25
C ASN A 29 -2.68 -12.25 2.15
N ASP A 30 -2.20 -12.47 0.93
CA ASP A 30 -2.44 -11.57 -0.18
C ASP A 30 -3.93 -11.61 -0.59
N GLU A 31 -4.59 -12.77 -0.53
CA GLU A 31 -6.04 -12.89 -0.73
C GLU A 31 -6.83 -12.14 0.37
N THR A 32 -6.36 -12.20 1.62
CA THR A 32 -6.99 -11.49 2.73
C THR A 32 -6.86 -9.97 2.55
N GLU A 33 -5.67 -9.47 2.25
CA GLU A 33 -5.44 -8.05 1.96
C GLU A 33 -6.29 -7.57 0.79
N TYR A 34 -6.35 -8.37 -0.26
CA TYR A 34 -7.13 -8.10 -1.44
C TYR A 34 -8.62 -7.92 -1.15
N ASN A 35 -9.22 -8.87 -0.44
CA ASN A 35 -10.63 -8.82 -0.08
C ASN A 35 -10.95 -7.57 0.76
N VAL A 36 -10.02 -7.14 1.62
CA VAL A 36 -10.13 -5.89 2.37
C VAL A 36 -10.08 -4.68 1.46
N ILE A 37 -9.14 -4.63 0.52
CA ILE A 37 -9.00 -3.54 -0.46
C ILE A 37 -10.28 -3.39 -1.28
N ARG A 38 -10.79 -4.49 -1.85
CA ARG A 38 -12.06 -4.50 -2.60
C ARG A 38 -13.24 -4.03 -1.76
N LYS A 39 -13.34 -4.50 -0.52
CA LYS A 39 -14.44 -4.13 0.39
C LYS A 39 -14.45 -2.63 0.70
N ILE A 40 -13.27 -2.01 0.79
CA ILE A 40 -13.14 -0.63 1.26
C ILE A 40 -13.11 0.36 0.10
N PHE A 41 -12.33 0.08 -0.93
CA PHE A 41 -12.18 0.98 -2.08
C PHE A 41 -13.07 0.61 -3.25
N GLY A 42 -13.68 -0.58 -3.25
CA GLY A 42 -14.48 -1.08 -4.37
C GLY A 42 -13.62 -1.58 -5.54
N ASN A 43 -14.07 -1.31 -6.76
CA ASN A 43 -13.41 -1.75 -7.98
C ASN A 43 -12.08 -1.04 -8.26
N LYS A 44 -11.31 -1.59 -9.20
CA LYS A 44 -10.00 -1.05 -9.62
C LYS A 44 -9.95 0.45 -9.90
N LYS A 45 -11.03 1.06 -10.42
CA LYS A 45 -11.05 2.50 -10.77
C LYS A 45 -11.10 3.44 -9.55
N ASN A 46 -11.60 2.93 -8.43
CA ASN A 46 -11.74 3.69 -7.18
C ASN A 46 -10.61 3.42 -6.19
N GLN A 47 -9.78 2.41 -6.48
CA GLN A 47 -8.64 2.05 -5.64
C GLN A 47 -7.46 3.02 -5.81
N PRO A 48 -6.66 3.24 -4.75
CA PRO A 48 -5.34 3.85 -4.90
C PRO A 48 -4.49 3.04 -5.87
N VAL A 49 -3.37 3.61 -6.35
CA VAL A 49 -2.32 2.79 -6.97
C VAL A 49 -1.76 1.87 -5.89
N ILE A 50 -1.69 0.56 -6.16
CA ILE A 50 -1.30 -0.46 -5.19
C ILE A 50 0.01 -1.09 -5.62
N ASN A 51 0.93 -1.32 -4.68
CA ASN A 51 2.06 -2.20 -4.91
C ASN A 51 2.52 -2.89 -3.61
N SER A 52 3.49 -3.80 -3.74
CA SER A 52 4.25 -4.34 -2.60
C SER A 52 5.73 -4.13 -2.81
N THR A 53 6.38 -3.44 -1.87
CA THR A 53 7.85 -3.28 -1.86
C THR A 53 8.57 -4.64 -1.75
N LYS A 54 7.95 -5.63 -1.10
CA LYS A 54 8.53 -6.98 -0.95
C LYS A 54 8.62 -7.72 -2.28
N GLY A 55 7.80 -7.38 -3.26
CA GLY A 55 7.90 -7.94 -4.60
C GLY A 55 9.26 -7.69 -5.26
N ILE A 56 9.95 -6.60 -4.89
CA ILE A 56 11.27 -6.24 -5.42
C ILE A 56 12.39 -6.58 -4.42
N LEU A 57 12.22 -6.20 -3.14
CA LEU A 57 13.29 -6.30 -2.15
C LEU A 57 13.29 -7.62 -1.35
N GLY A 58 12.24 -8.44 -1.50
CA GLY A 58 11.98 -9.59 -0.66
C GLY A 58 11.44 -9.22 0.73
N HIS A 59 11.09 -10.25 1.51
CA HIS A 59 10.55 -10.06 2.86
C HIS A 59 11.66 -10.05 3.91
N THR A 60 12.13 -8.86 4.30
CA THR A 60 13.21 -8.66 5.28
C THR A 60 12.75 -8.76 6.74
N ILE A 61 11.66 -9.49 7.00
CA ILE A 61 11.04 -9.69 8.32
C ILE A 61 10.89 -8.37 9.08
N GLY A 62 11.59 -8.18 10.20
CA GLY A 62 11.46 -7.00 11.07
C GLY A 62 11.85 -5.69 10.40
N ALA A 63 12.73 -5.73 9.39
CA ALA A 63 13.11 -4.53 8.64
C ALA A 63 12.08 -4.12 7.57
N SER A 64 11.11 -4.98 7.24
CA SER A 64 10.19 -4.74 6.11
C SER A 64 9.40 -3.45 6.30
N GLY A 65 8.87 -3.23 7.50
CA GLY A 65 8.11 -2.01 7.80
C GLY A 65 8.93 -0.74 7.57
N ALA A 66 10.19 -0.69 8.01
CA ALA A 66 11.04 0.48 7.79
C ALA A 66 11.33 0.73 6.30
N LEU A 67 11.58 -0.32 5.53
CA LEU A 67 11.80 -0.22 4.08
C LEU A 67 10.54 0.21 3.34
N GLU A 68 9.38 -0.34 3.70
CA GLU A 68 8.07 0.05 3.15
C GLU A 68 7.80 1.53 3.38
N ILE A 69 8.03 2.04 4.60
CA ILE A 69 7.86 3.47 4.90
C ILE A 69 8.86 4.32 4.12
N ALA A 70 10.13 3.91 4.04
CA ALA A 70 11.15 4.65 3.30
C ALA A 70 10.80 4.74 1.81
N VAL A 71 10.40 3.63 1.18
CA VAL A 71 9.93 3.60 -0.22
C VAL A 71 8.69 4.48 -0.37
N THR A 72 7.72 4.38 0.53
CA THR A 72 6.49 5.18 0.47
C THR A 72 6.77 6.68 0.55
N ALA A 73 7.64 7.10 1.48
CA ALA A 73 8.05 8.50 1.60
C ALA A 73 8.81 8.99 0.36
N LEU A 74 9.68 8.15 -0.21
CA LEU A 74 10.38 8.47 -1.46
C LEU A 74 9.40 8.58 -2.65
N SER A 75 8.39 7.72 -2.72
CA SER A 75 7.37 7.78 -3.77
C SER A 75 6.60 9.10 -3.70
N ILE A 76 6.22 9.54 -2.48
CA ILE A 76 5.60 10.86 -2.26
C ILE A 76 6.53 11.98 -2.72
N HIS A 77 7.76 11.97 -2.22
CA HIS A 77 8.73 13.04 -2.48
C HIS A 77 9.07 13.19 -3.97
N LYS A 78 9.17 12.06 -4.68
CA LYS A 78 9.55 12.03 -6.10
C LYS A 78 8.35 12.02 -7.06
N ALA A 79 7.11 12.01 -6.53
CA ALA A 79 5.89 11.83 -7.31
C ALA A 79 5.96 10.65 -8.29
N ARG A 80 6.47 9.51 -7.81
CA ARG A 80 6.74 8.34 -8.67
C ARG A 80 6.58 7.04 -7.90
N VAL A 81 5.86 6.08 -8.49
CA VAL A 81 5.57 4.77 -7.88
C VAL A 81 6.19 3.66 -8.72
N HIS A 82 6.85 2.72 -8.05
CA HIS A 82 7.46 1.57 -8.72
C HIS A 82 6.41 0.57 -9.22
N ALA A 83 6.76 -0.14 -10.30
CA ALA A 83 6.00 -1.26 -10.85
C ALA A 83 5.87 -2.43 -9.86
N ASN A 84 4.84 -3.26 -10.06
CA ASN A 84 4.82 -4.63 -9.56
C ASN A 84 5.50 -5.55 -10.57
N LEU A 85 6.29 -6.52 -10.09
CA LEU A 85 7.01 -7.46 -10.95
C LEU A 85 6.12 -8.61 -11.45
N THR A 86 4.94 -8.79 -10.87
CA THR A 86 4.00 -9.85 -11.20
C THR A 86 2.63 -9.26 -11.48
N GLU A 87 1.87 -9.94 -12.34
CA GLU A 87 0.49 -9.61 -12.62
C GLU A 87 -0.41 -9.82 -11.41
N ASP A 88 -1.58 -9.15 -11.43
CA ASP A 88 -2.62 -9.30 -10.42
C ASP A 88 -3.20 -10.72 -10.46
N PRO A 89 -2.93 -11.57 -9.45
CA PRO A 89 -3.42 -12.94 -9.47
C PRO A 89 -4.92 -13.05 -9.17
N PHE A 90 -5.55 -11.96 -8.71
CA PHE A 90 -6.95 -11.98 -8.26
C PHE A 90 -7.93 -11.28 -9.20
N ALA A 91 -7.41 -10.55 -10.18
CA ALA A 91 -8.16 -9.79 -11.19
C ALA A 91 -9.17 -8.79 -10.57
N ASP A 92 -8.72 -7.57 -10.25
CA ASP A 92 -9.47 -6.31 -9.99
C ASP A 92 -8.69 -5.39 -9.03
N LEU A 93 -7.36 -5.53 -8.98
CA LEU A 93 -6.50 -4.60 -8.27
C LEU A 93 -5.91 -3.55 -9.21
N ASN A 94 -5.78 -2.33 -8.69
CA ASN A 94 -5.01 -1.26 -9.32
C ASN A 94 -3.50 -1.45 -9.12
N LEU A 95 -2.99 -2.58 -9.59
CA LEU A 95 -1.56 -2.96 -9.60
C LEU A 95 -0.93 -2.53 -10.93
N PRO A 96 -0.09 -1.48 -10.98
CA PRO A 96 0.63 -1.11 -12.19
C PRO A 96 1.78 -2.09 -12.46
N LEU A 97 1.95 -2.46 -13.73
CA LEU A 97 3.08 -3.27 -14.22
C LEU A 97 4.26 -2.44 -14.70
N ASP A 98 4.05 -1.13 -14.86
CA ASP A 98 5.08 -0.16 -15.20
C ASP A 98 5.25 0.85 -14.07
N THR A 99 6.46 1.37 -13.93
CA THR A 99 6.73 2.49 -13.03
C THR A 99 6.05 3.73 -13.60
N LEU A 100 5.27 4.44 -12.79
CA LEU A 100 4.50 5.60 -13.24
C LEU A 100 4.73 6.82 -12.36
N ASP A 101 4.58 8.00 -12.98
CA ASP A 101 4.55 9.26 -12.25
C ASP A 101 3.15 9.48 -11.66
N LEU A 102 3.11 9.78 -10.37
CA LEU A 102 1.88 9.93 -9.59
C LEU A 102 2.13 10.99 -8.51
N GLU A 103 1.34 12.07 -8.54
CA GLU A 103 1.29 12.98 -7.40
C GLU A 103 0.55 12.30 -6.25
N ILE A 104 1.21 12.22 -5.09
CA ILE A 104 0.69 11.52 -3.91
C ILE A 104 0.53 12.52 -2.79
N ASN A 105 -0.71 12.81 -2.41
CA ASN A 105 -1.03 13.64 -1.25
C ASN A 105 -1.13 12.77 0.01
N TYR A 106 -1.75 11.60 -0.12
CA TYR A 106 -1.91 10.64 0.97
C TYR A 106 -1.49 9.24 0.51
N ALA A 107 -0.55 8.66 1.25
CA ALA A 107 -0.12 7.28 1.04
C ALA A 107 -0.39 6.45 2.29
N LEU A 108 -0.67 5.17 2.07
CA LEU A 108 -0.85 4.20 3.13
C LEU A 108 0.21 3.11 3.00
N SER A 109 0.71 2.64 4.14
CA SER A 109 1.57 1.45 4.22
C SER A 109 1.04 0.54 5.31
N THR A 110 0.87 -0.75 5.01
CA THR A 110 0.47 -1.75 6.01
C THR A 110 1.49 -2.85 6.16
N SER A 111 1.65 -3.34 7.39
CA SER A 111 2.52 -4.48 7.67
C SER A 111 1.89 -5.43 8.69
N TYR A 112 1.99 -6.73 8.41
CA TYR A 112 1.42 -7.79 9.23
C TYR A 112 2.53 -8.73 9.71
N GLY A 113 2.55 -9.01 11.00
CA GLY A 113 3.56 -9.86 11.63
C GLY A 113 2.93 -11.10 12.25
N PHE A 114 3.76 -12.12 12.44
CA PHE A 114 3.37 -13.31 13.20
C PHE A 114 2.85 -12.95 14.60
N GLY A 115 1.96 -13.78 15.16
CA GLY A 115 1.33 -13.52 16.45
C GLY A 115 0.20 -12.49 16.39
N GLY A 116 -0.29 -12.15 15.20
CA GLY A 116 -1.43 -11.24 15.03
C GLY A 116 -1.07 -9.75 15.14
N HIS A 117 0.21 -9.40 14.97
CA HIS A 117 0.63 -8.01 14.93
C HIS A 117 0.19 -7.38 13.62
N ASN A 118 -0.55 -6.27 13.70
CA ASN A 118 -1.02 -5.54 12.54
C ASN A 118 -0.65 -4.07 12.71
N SER A 119 -0.13 -3.44 11.66
CA SER A 119 0.20 -2.02 11.66
C SER A 119 -0.24 -1.36 10.36
N ALA A 120 -0.66 -0.10 10.47
CA ALA A 120 -0.97 0.77 9.34
C ALA A 120 -0.36 2.15 9.62
N VAL A 121 0.37 2.70 8.66
CA VAL A 121 0.97 4.03 8.73
C VAL A 121 0.50 4.83 7.54
N LEU A 122 -0.09 5.99 7.83
CA LEU A 122 -0.49 6.96 6.83
C LEU A 122 0.57 8.06 6.73
N LEU A 123 1.04 8.31 5.51
CA LEU A 123 1.94 9.40 5.18
C LEU A 123 1.18 10.46 4.40
N LYS A 124 1.46 11.73 4.70
CA LYS A 124 0.93 12.88 3.97
C LYS A 124 2.08 13.66 3.37
N ASN A 125 1.92 14.11 2.14
CA ASN A 125 2.85 15.06 1.54
C ASN A 125 2.92 16.35 2.38
N TYR A 126 4.14 16.76 2.73
CA TYR A 126 4.36 17.98 3.48
C TYR A 126 4.44 19.16 2.53
N THR A 127 3.54 20.12 2.72
CA THR A 127 3.52 21.38 1.98
C THR A 127 3.77 22.50 2.99
N ASN A 128 4.81 23.31 2.75
CA ASN A 128 5.08 24.53 3.51
C ASN A 128 4.05 25.58 3.11
N ASN A 129 2.89 25.59 3.77
CA ASN A 129 1.91 26.68 3.70
C ASN A 129 1.72 27.26 5.09
#